data_AF-H9LIF9-F1
#
_entry.id   AF-H9LIF9-F1
#
_cell.length_a   1.000
_cell.length_b   1.000
_cell.length_c   1.000
_cell.angle_alpha   90.00
_cell.angle_beta   90.00
_cell.angle_gamma   90.00
#
_symmetry.space_group_name_H-M   'P 1'
#
loop_
_entity.id
_entity.type
_entity.pdbx_description
1 polymer ?
#
loop_
_entity_poly.entity_id
_entity_poly.type
_entity_poly.pdbx_seq_one_letter_code
_entity_poly.pdbx_strand_id
1 'polypeptide(L)'
;DSGREEIPKDILSQDQIQLVAPPLGEDWKRLGAPLNFPDHDMSYFETENDEQVACAQKMLTIWHENEGDRPTAGTLKIPLKEVGLTEVIDAVFGST
;
A
#
# COMPACT_ATOMS: atom_id res chain seq x y z
N ASP A 1 -20.19 29.37 -6.16
CA ASP A 1 -20.39 28.04 -5.60
C ASP A 1 -19.25 27.17 -6.09
N SER A 2 -18.20 27.06 -5.29
CA SER A 2 -16.99 26.31 -5.65
C SER A 2 -16.97 25.12 -4.73
N GLY A 3 -17.42 23.97 -5.24
CA GLY A 3 -17.36 22.70 -4.55
C GLY A 3 -15.92 22.44 -4.12
N ARG A 4 -15.64 22.63 -2.84
CA ARG A 4 -14.44 22.07 -2.24
C ARG A 4 -14.63 20.57 -2.36
N GLU A 5 -13.82 19.90 -3.17
CA GLU A 5 -13.60 18.47 -3.01
C GLU A 5 -13.23 18.26 -1.54
N GLU A 6 -14.16 17.68 -0.78
CA GLU A 6 -13.86 17.22 0.57
C GLU A 6 -12.89 16.06 0.41
N ILE A 7 -11.60 16.36 0.53
CA ILE A 7 -10.54 15.35 0.65
C ILE A 7 -11.03 14.36 1.72
N PRO A 8 -11.31 13.09 1.37
CA PRO A 8 -11.74 12.10 2.34
C PRO A 8 -10.78 12.09 3.52
N LYS A 9 -11.32 12.18 4.75
CA LYS A 9 -10.53 12.29 5.99
C LYS A 9 -9.65 11.06 6.28
N ASP A 10 -9.70 10.05 5.42
CA ASP A 10 -9.02 8.77 5.52
C ASP A 10 -8.01 8.51 4.40
N ILE A 11 -7.75 9.49 3.52
CA ILE A 11 -6.63 9.44 2.57
C ILE A 11 -5.33 9.35 3.35
N LEU A 12 -4.55 8.32 3.03
CA LEU A 12 -3.23 8.10 3.58
C LEU A 12 -2.26 9.10 2.94
N SER A 13 -1.40 9.71 3.75
CA SER A 13 -0.24 10.42 3.23
C SER A 13 0.85 9.43 2.76
N GLN A 14 1.81 9.93 1.98
CA GLN A 14 3.02 9.18 1.60
C GLN A 14 3.79 8.66 2.83
N ASP A 15 3.89 9.47 3.89
CA ASP A 15 4.54 9.02 5.13
C ASP A 15 3.75 7.91 5.82
N GLN A 16 2.41 8.00 5.83
CA GLN A 16 1.55 6.98 6.45
C GLN A 16 1.60 5.66 5.69
N ILE A 17 1.63 5.68 4.35
CA ILE A 17 1.71 4.45 3.57
C ILE A 17 3.06 3.76 3.72
N GLN A 18 4.16 4.51 3.89
CA GLN A 18 5.48 3.93 4.13
C GLN A 18 5.58 3.17 5.46
N LEU A 19 4.72 3.45 6.45
CA LEU A 19 4.65 2.68 7.70
C LEU A 19 4.12 1.25 7.49
N VAL A 20 3.49 0.97 6.35
CA VAL A 20 3.00 -0.38 6.00
C VAL A 20 4.12 -1.29 5.53
N ALA A 21 5.20 -0.75 4.97
CA ALA A 21 6.26 -1.55 4.38
C ALA A 21 7.10 -2.38 5.38
N PRO A 22 7.54 -1.84 6.55
CA PRO A 22 8.28 -2.64 7.51
C PRO A 22 7.56 -3.91 8.00
N PRO A 23 6.26 -3.87 8.41
CA PRO A 23 5.56 -5.08 8.81
C PRO A 23 5.22 -6.01 7.65
N LEU A 24 5.22 -5.54 6.39
CA LEU A 24 5.07 -6.43 5.23
C LEU A 24 6.30 -7.32 5.02
N GLY A 25 7.52 -6.82 5.26
CA GLY A 25 8.74 -7.61 5.11
C GLY A 25 8.81 -8.29 3.74
N GLU A 26 8.92 -9.63 3.70
CA GLU A 26 8.92 -10.45 2.48
C GLU A 26 7.51 -10.72 1.89
N ASP A 27 6.45 -10.57 2.69
CA ASP A 27 5.06 -10.85 2.30
C ASP A 27 4.49 -9.80 1.33
N TRP A 28 5.19 -8.68 1.10
CA TRP A 28 4.79 -7.62 0.18
C TRP A 28 4.42 -8.14 -1.22
N LYS A 29 5.11 -9.19 -1.70
CA LYS A 29 4.86 -9.78 -3.02
C LYS A 29 3.45 -10.35 -3.18
N ARG A 30 2.82 -10.75 -2.07
CA ARG A 30 1.45 -11.28 -2.08
C ARG A 30 0.44 -10.20 -2.48
N LEU A 31 0.77 -8.93 -2.25
CA LEU A 31 -0.07 -7.79 -2.63
C LEU A 31 0.03 -7.41 -4.11
N GLY A 32 1.00 -7.93 -4.86
CA GLY A 32 1.19 -7.59 -6.27
C GLY A 32 -0.09 -7.73 -7.08
N ALA A 33 -0.64 -8.95 -7.16
CA ALA A 33 -1.86 -9.20 -7.91
C ALA A 33 -3.11 -8.45 -7.36
N PRO A 34 -3.40 -8.45 -6.05
CA PRO A 34 -4.51 -7.68 -5.48
C PRO A 34 -4.43 -6.16 -5.72
N LEU A 35 -3.22 -5.60 -5.81
CA LEU A 35 -2.99 -4.18 -6.13
C LEU A 35 -2.85 -3.92 -7.64
N ASN A 36 -3.10 -4.94 -8.49
CA ASN A 36 -2.98 -4.88 -9.94
C ASN A 36 -1.57 -4.59 -10.47
N PHE A 37 -0.53 -5.02 -9.76
CA PHE A 37 0.84 -5.03 -10.24
C PHE A 37 1.16 -6.34 -10.98
N PRO A 38 1.37 -6.31 -12.31
CA PRO A 38 1.85 -7.46 -13.08
C PRO A 38 3.30 -7.83 -12.76
N ASP A 39 3.72 -9.04 -13.16
CA ASP A 39 5.06 -9.59 -12.86
C ASP A 39 6.24 -8.69 -13.25
N HIS A 40 6.08 -7.87 -14.31
CA HIS A 40 7.14 -6.95 -14.73
C HIS A 40 7.33 -5.79 -13.76
N ASP A 41 6.25 -5.28 -13.16
CA ASP A 41 6.32 -4.27 -12.12
C ASP A 41 6.93 -4.85 -10.85
N MET A 42 6.53 -6.09 -10.49
CA MET A 42 7.12 -6.82 -9.36
C MET A 42 8.62 -7.00 -9.53
N SER A 43 9.05 -7.41 -10.74
CA SER A 43 10.46 -7.53 -11.08
C SER A 43 11.18 -6.18 -11.00
N TYR A 44 10.56 -5.11 -11.51
CA TYR A 44 11.11 -3.76 -11.43
C TYR A 44 11.36 -3.32 -9.98
N PHE A 45 10.44 -3.58 -9.06
CA PHE A 45 10.60 -3.22 -7.65
C PHE A 45 11.77 -3.95 -7.00
N GLU A 46 11.97 -5.22 -7.32
CA GLU A 46 13.10 -6.03 -6.86
C GLU A 46 14.43 -5.63 -7.49
N THR A 47 14.45 -5.26 -8.78
CA THR A 47 15.72 -4.86 -9.43
C THR A 47 16.26 -3.52 -8.95
N GLU A 48 15.39 -2.68 -8.40
CA GLU A 48 15.74 -1.31 -8.00
C GLU A 48 16.08 -1.20 -6.51
N ASN A 49 15.88 -2.26 -5.73
CA ASN A 49 16.10 -2.27 -4.29
C ASN A 49 16.61 -3.64 -3.83
N ASP A 50 17.67 -3.65 -3.01
CA ASP A 50 18.22 -4.90 -2.46
C ASP A 50 17.46 -5.40 -1.21
N GLU A 51 16.71 -4.52 -0.55
CA GLU A 51 16.00 -4.81 0.70
C GLU A 51 14.49 -4.99 0.47
N GLN A 52 13.90 -6.04 1.06
CA GLN A 52 12.47 -6.37 0.89
C GLN A 52 11.54 -5.23 1.35
N VAL A 53 11.92 -4.53 2.43
CA VAL A 53 11.18 -3.35 2.91
C VAL A 53 11.22 -2.22 1.88
N ALA A 54 12.36 -1.99 1.21
CA ALA A 54 12.47 -0.96 0.19
C ALA A 54 11.66 -1.31 -1.07
N CYS A 55 11.61 -2.61 -1.46
CA CYS A 55 10.69 -3.08 -2.51
C CYS A 55 9.23 -2.80 -2.15
N ALA A 56 8.83 -3.14 -0.91
CA ALA A 56 7.48 -2.90 -0.41
C ALA A 56 7.13 -1.40 -0.39
N GLN A 57 8.06 -0.55 0.07
CA GLN A 57 7.89 0.91 0.03
C GLN A 57 7.64 1.40 -1.39
N LYS A 58 8.45 0.95 -2.37
CA LYS A 58 8.32 1.38 -3.76
C LYS A 58 6.96 0.99 -4.36
N MET A 59 6.54 -0.26 -4.17
CA MET A 59 5.24 -0.74 -4.62
C MET A 59 4.09 0.08 -4.01
N LEU A 60 4.16 0.34 -2.70
CA LEU A 60 3.15 1.10 -1.97
C LEU A 60 3.10 2.58 -2.38
N THR A 61 4.25 3.20 -2.66
CA THR A 61 4.33 4.55 -3.22
C THR A 61 3.64 4.62 -4.58
N ILE A 62 3.92 3.66 -5.46
CA ILE A 62 3.32 3.63 -6.80
C ILE A 62 1.82 3.34 -6.72
N TRP A 63 1.39 2.46 -5.81
CA TRP A 63 -0.03 2.23 -5.55
C TRP A 63 -0.72 3.52 -5.12
N HIS A 64 -0.13 4.26 -4.18
CA HIS A 64 -0.66 5.53 -3.70
C HIS A 64 -0.82 6.55 -4.84
N GLU A 65 0.20 6.68 -5.69
CA GLU A 65 0.19 7.56 -6.86
C GLU A 65 -0.87 7.16 -7.90
N ASN A 66 -1.06 5.84 -8.12
CA ASN A 66 -2.02 5.31 -9.09
C ASN A 66 -3.48 5.41 -8.63
N GLU A 67 -3.75 5.41 -7.32
CA GLU A 67 -5.11 5.54 -6.79
C GLU A 67 -5.67 6.96 -6.83
N GLY A 68 -4.83 7.97 -7.14
CA GLY A 68 -5.24 9.36 -7.28
C GLY A 68 -5.84 9.92 -5.99
N ASP A 69 -7.17 10.09 -5.97
CA ASP A 69 -7.94 10.66 -4.86
C ASP A 69 -8.48 9.61 -3.88
N ARG A 70 -8.13 8.33 -4.04
CA ARG A 70 -8.64 7.22 -3.19
C ARG A 70 -7.60 6.32 -2.50
N PRO A 71 -6.34 6.74 -2.23
CA PRO A 71 -5.43 5.92 -1.44
C PRO A 71 -5.79 5.99 0.05
N THR A 72 -6.91 5.39 0.42
CA THR A 72 -7.45 5.39 1.79
C THR A 72 -7.01 4.15 2.57
N ALA A 73 -7.10 4.20 3.90
CA ALA A 73 -6.91 3.01 4.72
C ALA A 73 -7.91 1.89 4.33
N GLY A 74 -9.13 2.24 3.95
CA GLY A 74 -10.16 1.28 3.54
C GLY A 74 -9.76 0.52 2.27
N THR A 75 -9.28 1.23 1.25
CA THR A 75 -8.88 0.63 -0.04
C THR A 75 -7.66 -0.27 0.10
N LEU A 76 -6.70 0.06 0.98
CA LEU A 76 -5.54 -0.80 1.25
C LEU A 76 -5.85 -2.00 2.15
N LYS A 77 -6.79 -1.86 3.10
CA LYS A 77 -7.17 -2.96 4.00
C LYS A 77 -7.84 -4.13 3.25
N ILE A 78 -8.49 -3.89 2.12
CA ILE A 78 -9.12 -4.94 1.30
C ILE A 78 -8.07 -5.96 0.81
N PRO A 79 -7.06 -5.58 0.01
CA PRO A 79 -6.06 -6.51 -0.49
C PRO A 79 -5.25 -7.16 0.64
N LEU A 80 -4.92 -6.41 1.71
CA LEU A 80 -4.27 -6.97 2.91
C LEU A 80 -5.08 -8.11 3.53
N LYS A 81 -6.40 -7.95 3.64
CA LYS A 81 -7.30 -9.02 4.15
C LYS A 81 -7.41 -10.19 3.17
N GLU A 82 -7.49 -9.91 1.87
CA GLU A 82 -7.60 -10.95 0.84
C GLU A 82 -6.39 -11.91 0.86
N VAL A 83 -5.21 -11.38 1.17
CA VAL A 83 -4.00 -12.21 1.32
C VAL A 83 -3.74 -12.63 2.78
N GLY A 84 -4.63 -12.31 3.72
CA GLY A 84 -4.52 -12.74 5.11
C GLY A 84 -3.45 -12.03 5.94
N LEU A 85 -2.98 -10.85 5.53
CA LEU A 85 -2.01 -10.02 6.26
C LEU A 85 -2.72 -9.10 7.28
N THR A 86 -3.56 -9.70 8.13
CA THR A 86 -4.35 -8.94 9.12
C THR A 86 -3.48 -8.35 10.23
N GLU A 87 -2.36 -8.97 10.56
CA GLU A 87 -1.38 -8.46 11.52
C GLU A 87 -0.74 -7.14 11.07
N VAL A 88 -0.55 -6.95 9.76
CA VAL A 88 -0.07 -5.68 9.20
C VAL A 88 -1.12 -4.59 9.40
N ILE A 89 -2.39 -4.93 9.23
CA ILE A 89 -3.50 -3.99 9.45
C ILE A 89 -3.52 -3.55 10.91
N ASP A 90 -3.44 -4.50 11.84
CA ASP A 90 -3.48 -4.22 13.28
C ASP A 90 -2.25 -3.40 13.72
N ALA A 91 -1.07 -3.71 13.19
CA ALA A 91 0.16 -3.01 13.53
C ALA A 91 0.17 -1.55 13.08
N VAL A 92 -0.41 -1.23 11.92
CA VAL A 92 -0.32 0.12 11.31
C VAL A 92 -1.56 0.95 11.58
N PHE A 93 -2.74 0.36 11.50
CA PHE A 93 -4.02 1.08 11.58
C PHE A 93 -4.75 0.83 12.90
N GLY A 94 -4.18 0.03 13.81
CA GLY A 94 -4.82 -0.44 15.04
C GLY A 94 -5.80 -1.59 14.80
N SER A 95 -6.09 -2.33 15.86
CA SER A 95 -7.05 -3.44 15.83
C SER A 95 -8.42 -2.97 15.40
N THR A 96 -8.99 -3.64 14.39
CA THR A 96 -10.38 -3.42 13.93
C THR A 96 -11.41 -3.99 14.88
#